data_AF-A0A0F9CB54-F1
#
_entry.id   AF-A0A0F9CB54-F1
#
_cell.length_a   1.000
_cell.length_b   1.000
_cell.length_c   1.000
_cell.angle_alpha   90.00
_cell.angle_beta   90.00
_cell.angle_gamma   90.00
#
_symmetry.space_group_name_H-M   'P 1'
#
loop_
_entity.id
_entity.type
_entity.pdbx_description
1 polymer ?
#
loop_
_entity_poly.entity_id
_entity_poly.type
_entity_poly.pdbx_seq_one_letter_code
_entity_poly.pdbx_strand_id
1 'polypeptide(L)'
;MGRIIILEGPDGGGKTELADHFIKAGYAYHHEGPPPRRRGWDALAHYGGLLERARRSRRDVVFDRFHLGETIYGPLTRGEDRLGIAGLKLMNRLVHATGARLWLCLPSYGACLKNWRAKRAGTEYVKDE
;
A
#
# COMPACT_ATOMS: atom_id res chain seq x y z
N MET A 1 -5.15 -9.31 20.37
CA MET A 1 -5.08 -9.39 18.90
C MET A 1 -3.94 -8.46 18.48
N GLY A 2 -3.11 -8.85 17.50
CA GLY A 2 -2.06 -7.96 16.99
C GLY A 2 -2.67 -6.73 16.30
N ARG A 3 -1.97 -5.60 16.36
CA ARG A 3 -2.35 -4.33 15.73
C ARG A 3 -1.93 -4.33 14.27
N ILE A 4 -2.81 -3.90 13.39
CA ILE A 4 -2.52 -3.75 11.95
C ILE A 4 -2.47 -2.26 11.62
N ILE A 5 -1.35 -1.80 11.09
CA ILE A 5 -1.17 -0.45 10.55
C ILE A 5 -1.00 -0.58 9.04
N ILE A 6 -1.68 0.27 8.28
CA ILE A 6 -1.56 0.35 6.83
C ILE A 6 -1.12 1.76 6.48
N LEU A 7 0.04 1.89 5.82
CA LEU A 7 0.59 3.15 5.37
C LEU A 7 0.30 3.32 3.88
N GLU A 8 -0.42 4.37 3.54
CA GLU A 8 -0.78 4.71 2.16
C GLU A 8 -0.42 6.17 1.86
N GLY A 9 -0.27 6.51 0.58
CA GLY A 9 0.16 7.83 0.14
C GLY A 9 1.08 7.79 -1.09
N PRO A 10 1.45 8.95 -1.66
CA PRO A 10 2.26 9.04 -2.86
C PRO A 10 3.70 8.60 -2.64
N ASP A 11 4.40 8.36 -3.75
CA ASP A 11 5.86 8.23 -3.77
C ASP A 11 6.53 9.49 -3.22
N GLY A 12 7.62 9.32 -2.47
CA GLY A 12 8.25 10.43 -1.75
C GLY A 12 7.51 10.89 -0.49
N GLY A 13 6.35 10.31 -0.17
CA GLY A 13 5.52 10.69 0.99
C GLY A 13 6.04 10.27 2.37
N GLY A 14 7.17 9.56 2.46
CA GLY A 14 7.78 9.16 3.74
C GLY A 14 7.17 7.89 4.39
N LYS A 15 6.43 7.07 3.63
CA LYS A 15 5.83 5.83 4.15
C LYS A 15 6.86 4.82 4.64
N THR A 16 7.91 4.59 3.86
CA THR A 16 8.97 3.62 4.21
C THR A 16 9.73 4.07 5.46
N GLU A 17 10.03 5.37 5.58
CA GLU A 17 10.58 5.96 6.80
C GLU A 17 9.68 5.72 8.02
N LEU A 18 8.37 5.93 7.87
CA LEU A 18 7.43 5.68 8.95
C LEU A 18 7.31 4.18 9.28
N ALA A 19 7.39 3.30 8.27
CA ALA A 19 7.42 1.86 8.48
C ALA A 19 8.65 1.44 9.32
N ASP A 20 9.81 2.04 9.09
CA ASP A 20 11.03 1.79 9.88
C ASP A 20 10.85 2.12 11.35
N HIS A 21 10.07 3.15 11.69
CA HIS A 21 9.73 3.43 13.09
C HIS A 21 8.90 2.30 13.72
N PHE A 22 7.94 1.74 12.98
CA PHE A 22 7.16 0.59 13.45
C PHE A 22 7.99 -0.69 13.55
N ILE A 23 8.90 -0.93 12.60
CA ILE A 23 9.84 -2.05 12.64
C ILE A 23 10.70 -1.98 13.91
N LYS A 24 11.26 -0.81 14.21
CA LYS A 24 12.05 -0.57 15.43
C LYS A 24 11.22 -0.77 16.71
N ALA A 25 9.91 -0.55 16.63
CA ALA A 25 8.97 -0.82 17.72
C ALA A 25 8.50 -2.30 17.79
N GLY A 26 9.03 -3.18 16.93
CA GLY A 26 8.75 -4.62 16.94
C GLY A 26 7.61 -5.08 16.02
N TYR A 27 7.10 -4.23 15.14
CA TYR A 27 6.09 -4.63 14.16
C TYR A 27 6.74 -5.49 13.07
N ALA A 28 6.02 -6.52 12.63
CA ALA A 28 6.36 -7.24 11.41
C ALA A 28 6.10 -6.34 10.20
N TYR A 29 7.05 -6.28 9.27
CA TYR A 29 6.96 -5.45 8.08
C TYR A 29 6.44 -6.26 6.89
N HIS A 30 5.45 -5.70 6.20
CA HIS A 30 5.01 -6.18 4.89
C HIS A 30 5.10 -5.03 3.89
N HIS A 31 5.94 -5.18 2.86
CA HIS A 31 6.00 -4.25 1.75
C HIS A 31 5.20 -4.78 0.57
N GLU A 32 4.22 -4.02 0.09
CA GLU A 32 3.48 -4.37 -1.11
C GLU A 32 4.09 -3.70 -2.35
N GLY A 33 4.77 -4.52 -3.16
CA GLY A 33 5.30 -4.08 -4.44
C GLY A 33 4.22 -3.92 -5.51
N PRO A 34 4.61 -3.50 -6.74
CA PRO A 34 3.69 -3.42 -7.86
C PRO A 34 3.00 -4.78 -8.14
N PRO A 35 1.66 -4.81 -8.27
CA PRO A 35 0.95 -6.02 -8.66
C PRO A 35 1.44 -6.57 -10.01
N PRO A 36 1.45 -7.90 -10.21
CA PRO A 36 1.91 -8.51 -11.46
C PRO A 36 1.04 -8.08 -12.64
N ARG A 37 1.64 -7.90 -13.82
CA ARG A 37 0.91 -7.51 -15.05
C ARG A 37 0.04 -8.62 -15.67
N ARG A 38 0.02 -9.83 -15.09
CA ARG A 38 -0.73 -10.98 -15.61
C ARG A 38 -2.25 -10.74 -15.63
N ARG A 39 -2.91 -11.04 -16.74
CA ARG A 39 -4.39 -11.05 -16.85
C ARG A 39 -5.01 -12.05 -15.85
N GLY A 40 -6.17 -11.68 -15.31
CA GLY A 40 -6.89 -12.52 -14.34
C GLY A 40 -6.20 -12.64 -12.98
N TRP A 41 -5.32 -11.70 -12.63
CA TRP A 41 -4.84 -11.59 -11.26
C TRP A 41 -5.95 -11.02 -10.37
N ASP A 42 -6.31 -11.78 -9.33
CA ASP A 42 -7.40 -11.43 -8.42
C ASP A 42 -6.89 -10.55 -7.27
N ALA A 43 -7.10 -9.24 -7.41
CA ALA A 43 -6.71 -8.25 -6.43
C ALA A 43 -7.42 -8.45 -5.09
N LEU A 44 -8.71 -8.80 -5.12
CA LEU A 44 -9.52 -8.96 -3.92
C LEU A 44 -9.03 -10.17 -3.10
N ALA A 45 -8.82 -11.31 -3.76
CA ALA A 45 -8.29 -12.51 -3.12
C ALA A 45 -6.87 -12.28 -2.57
N HIS A 46 -6.02 -11.56 -3.30
CA HIS A 46 -4.66 -11.25 -2.85
C HIS A 46 -4.63 -10.40 -1.59
N TYR A 47 -5.26 -9.22 -1.62
CA TYR A 47 -5.27 -8.31 -0.48
C TYR A 47 -6.05 -8.89 0.71
N GLY A 48 -7.18 -9.56 0.44
CA GLY A 48 -7.94 -10.27 1.48
C GLY A 48 -7.11 -11.37 2.16
N GLY A 49 -6.35 -12.13 1.38
CA GLY A 49 -5.45 -13.17 1.89
C GLY A 49 -4.31 -12.60 2.75
N LEU A 50 -3.73 -11.46 2.35
CA LEU A 50 -2.71 -10.76 3.14
C LEU A 50 -3.27 -10.28 4.48
N LEU A 51 -4.44 -9.65 4.47
CA LEU A 51 -5.11 -9.16 5.67
C LEU A 51 -5.44 -10.31 6.63
N GLU A 52 -5.96 -11.43 6.10
CA GLU A 52 -6.28 -12.61 6.91
C GLU A 52 -5.03 -13.27 7.49
N ARG A 53 -3.93 -13.34 6.73
CA ARG A 53 -2.62 -13.81 7.25
C ARG A 53 -2.14 -12.94 8.42
N ALA A 54 -2.19 -11.61 8.27
CA ALA A 54 -1.82 -10.70 9.35
C ALA A 54 -2.70 -10.90 10.58
N ARG A 55 -4.02 -11.00 10.41
CA ARG A 55 -4.98 -11.25 11.50
C ARG A 55 -4.69 -12.56 12.25
N ARG A 56 -4.46 -13.65 11.51
CA ARG A 56 -4.17 -14.98 12.09
C ARG A 56 -2.84 -15.03 12.82
N SER A 57 -1.84 -14.26 12.36
CA SER A 57 -0.52 -14.24 12.98
C SER A 57 -0.54 -13.74 14.43
N ARG A 58 -1.56 -12.93 14.80
CA ARG A 58 -1.68 -12.22 16.08
C ARG A 58 -0.48 -11.33 16.43
N ARG A 59 0.43 -11.08 15.48
CA ARG A 59 1.55 -10.13 15.62
C ARG A 59 1.12 -8.74 15.21
N ASP A 60 1.80 -7.74 15.74
CA ASP A 60 1.69 -6.38 15.25
C ASP A 60 2.31 -6.32 13.83
N VAL A 61 1.59 -5.77 12.86
CA VAL A 61 2.01 -5.73 11.44
C VAL A 61 1.85 -4.31 10.90
N VAL A 62 2.86 -3.84 10.17
CA VAL A 62 2.79 -2.61 9.37
C VAL A 62 2.90 -2.95 7.88
N PHE A 63 1.90 -2.52 7.12
CA PHE A 63 1.88 -2.61 5.66
C PHE A 63 2.39 -1.28 5.07
N ASP A 64 3.48 -1.31 4.30
CA ASP A 64 3.89 -0.18 3.44
C ASP A 64 3.30 -0.43 2.04
N ARG A 65 2.22 0.31 1.74
CA ARG A 65 1.27 0.13 0.62
C ARG A 65 0.36 -1.08 0.78
N PHE A 66 -0.88 -0.96 0.32
CA PHE A 66 -1.86 -2.02 0.35
C PHE A 66 -2.88 -1.86 -0.81
N HIS A 67 -4.18 -2.07 -0.55
CA HIS A 67 -5.20 -2.18 -1.59
C HIS A 67 -5.58 -0.85 -2.24
N LEU A 68 -5.35 0.30 -1.60
CA LEU A 68 -5.72 1.59 -2.19
C LEU A 68 -4.85 1.92 -3.41
N GLY A 69 -3.59 1.49 -3.40
CA GLY A 69 -2.67 1.65 -4.52
C GLY A 69 -3.20 1.08 -5.84
N GLU A 70 -4.02 0.02 -5.82
CA GLU A 70 -4.60 -0.59 -7.02
C GLU A 70 -5.49 0.41 -7.79
N THR A 71 -6.35 1.12 -7.08
CA THR A 71 -7.34 2.04 -7.68
C THR A 71 -6.71 3.33 -8.23
N ILE A 72 -5.48 3.64 -7.82
CA ILE A 72 -4.73 4.82 -8.25
C ILE A 72 -3.70 4.45 -9.31
N TYR A 73 -2.78 3.54 -8.97
CA TYR A 73 -1.67 3.17 -9.85
C TYR A 73 -2.05 2.14 -10.89
N GLY A 74 -3.08 1.33 -10.67
CA GLY A 74 -3.55 0.36 -11.66
C GLY A 74 -3.93 1.02 -12.98
N PRO A 75 -4.87 1.98 -12.98
CA PRO A 75 -5.20 2.76 -14.18
C PRO A 75 -4.00 3.45 -14.81
N LEU A 76 -3.14 4.08 -14.00
CA LEU A 76 -1.99 4.85 -14.50
C LEU A 76 -0.87 3.98 -15.10
N THR A 77 -0.61 2.79 -14.55
CA THR A 77 0.57 1.97 -14.93
C THR A 77 0.21 0.72 -15.74
N ARG A 78 -1.06 0.32 -15.74
CA ARG A 78 -1.56 -0.90 -16.40
C ARG A 78 -2.83 -0.66 -17.22
N GLY A 79 -3.46 0.52 -17.12
CA GLY A 79 -4.70 0.83 -17.83
C GLY A 79 -5.96 0.20 -17.23
N GLU A 80 -5.87 -0.41 -16.04
CA GLU A 80 -7.01 -1.06 -15.39
C GLU A 80 -6.94 -0.98 -13.85
N ASP A 81 -8.11 -0.79 -13.22
CA ASP A 81 -8.33 -1.01 -11.78
C ASP A 81 -8.98 -2.38 -11.59
N ARG A 82 -8.24 -3.32 -11.00
CA ARG A 82 -8.72 -4.71 -10.81
C ARG A 82 -9.56 -4.92 -9.56
N LEU A 83 -9.63 -3.95 -8.65
CA LEU A 83 -10.58 -3.99 -7.54
C LEU A 83 -11.92 -3.40 -7.95
N GLY A 84 -11.89 -2.29 -8.69
CA GLY A 84 -13.06 -1.48 -8.97
C GLY A 84 -13.70 -0.93 -7.68
N ILE A 85 -14.80 -0.18 -7.85
CA ILE A 85 -15.51 0.45 -6.72
C ILE A 85 -16.07 -0.61 -5.75
N ALA A 86 -16.59 -1.72 -6.28
CA ALA A 86 -17.17 -2.78 -5.46
C ALA A 86 -16.11 -3.50 -4.61
N GLY A 87 -14.98 -3.90 -5.22
CA GLY A 87 -13.87 -4.52 -4.51
C GLY A 87 -13.23 -3.58 -3.50
N LEU A 88 -13.06 -2.30 -3.85
CA LEU A 88 -12.58 -1.27 -2.91
C LEU A 88 -13.47 -1.16 -1.67
N LYS A 89 -14.80 -1.05 -1.86
CA LYS A 89 -15.76 -0.97 -0.74
C LYS A 89 -15.71 -2.21 0.14
N LEU A 90 -15.61 -3.39 -0.46
CA LEU A 90 -15.47 -4.64 0.29
C LEU A 90 -14.16 -4.68 1.08
N MET A 91 -13.03 -4.36 0.45
CA MET A 91 -11.73 -4.30 1.12
C MET A 91 -11.72 -3.29 2.28
N ASN A 92 -12.30 -2.11 2.11
CA ASN A 92 -12.41 -1.13 3.18
C ASN A 92 -13.21 -1.68 4.38
N ARG A 93 -14.29 -2.44 4.13
CA ARG A 93 -15.06 -3.10 5.20
C ARG A 93 -14.24 -4.19 5.89
N LEU A 94 -13.49 -5.00 5.14
CA LEU A 94 -12.63 -6.04 5.71
C LEU A 94 -11.51 -5.43 6.57
N VAL A 95 -10.83 -4.40 6.06
CA VAL A 95 -9.80 -3.66 6.79
C VAL A 95 -10.37 -3.03 8.07
N HIS A 96 -11.55 -2.41 7.98
CA HIS A 96 -12.22 -1.85 9.15
C HIS A 96 -12.57 -2.94 10.18
N ALA A 97 -13.06 -4.10 9.74
CA ALA A 97 -13.45 -5.20 10.61
C ALA A 97 -12.27 -5.82 11.38
N THR A 98 -11.03 -5.67 10.91
CA THR A 98 -9.85 -6.12 11.67
C THR A 98 -9.37 -5.12 12.72
N GLY A 99 -9.97 -3.92 12.78
CA GLY A 99 -9.48 -2.82 13.62
C GLY A 99 -8.16 -2.22 13.11
N ALA A 100 -7.80 -2.47 11.85
CA ALA A 100 -6.62 -1.88 11.24
C ALA A 100 -6.73 -0.35 11.20
N ARG A 101 -5.60 0.34 11.40
CA ARG A 101 -5.52 1.80 11.25
C ARG A 101 -4.85 2.14 9.92
N LEU A 102 -5.58 2.85 9.07
CA LEU A 102 -5.05 3.41 7.83
C LEU A 102 -4.46 4.79 8.10
N TRP A 103 -3.17 4.97 7.80
CA TRP A 103 -2.46 6.23 7.94
C TRP A 103 -2.08 6.74 6.55
N LEU A 104 -2.57 7.93 6.21
CA LEU A 104 -2.30 8.58 4.93
C LEU A 104 -1.10 9.52 5.09
N CYS A 105 0.03 9.15 4.50
CA CYS A 105 1.24 9.95 4.47
C CYS A 105 1.16 10.96 3.30
N LEU A 106 0.59 12.14 3.56
CA LEU A 106 0.29 13.16 2.55
C LEU A 106 1.03 14.49 2.82
N PRO A 107 2.36 14.55 2.67
CA PRO A 107 3.06 15.82 2.68
C PRO A 107 2.75 16.62 1.39
N SER A 108 3.22 17.87 1.33
CA SER A 108 3.03 18.71 0.14
C SER A 108 3.68 18.08 -1.10
N TYR A 109 3.14 18.38 -2.29
CA TYR A 109 3.71 17.93 -3.55
C TYR A 109 5.20 18.27 -3.69
N GLY A 110 5.60 19.49 -3.31
CA GLY A 110 7.01 19.90 -3.35
C GLY A 110 7.91 19.04 -2.47
N ALA A 111 7.43 18.63 -1.29
CA ALA A 111 8.15 17.71 -0.42
C ALA A 111 8.23 16.30 -1.02
N CYS A 112 7.12 15.78 -1.55
CA CYS A 112 7.10 14.48 -2.25
C CYS A 112 8.09 14.47 -3.42
N LEU A 113 8.05 15.50 -4.28
CA LEU A 113 8.91 15.62 -5.45
C LEU A 113 10.39 15.72 -5.06
N LYS A 114 10.71 16.53 -4.05
CA LYS A 114 12.08 16.64 -3.51
C LYS A 114 12.58 15.28 -3.02
N ASN A 115 11.78 14.59 -2.21
CA ASN A 115 12.14 13.29 -1.64
C ASN A 115 12.28 12.21 -2.71
N TRP A 116 11.38 12.20 -3.71
CA TRP A 116 11.43 11.29 -4.83
C TRP A 116 12.70 11.53 -5.66
N ARG A 117 13.02 12.78 -6.05
CA ARG A 117 14.23 13.12 -6.80
C ARG A 117 15.51 12.71 -6.06
N ALA A 118 15.57 12.95 -4.75
CA ALA A 118 16.74 12.61 -3.93
C ALA A 118 17.01 11.10 -3.88
N LYS A 119 15.97 10.26 -3.99
CA LYS A 119 16.08 8.80 -3.91
C LYS A 119 16.14 8.09 -5.26
N ARG A 120 15.61 8.71 -6.32
CA ARG A 120 15.22 8.00 -7.56
C ARG A 120 15.52 8.73 -8.87
N ALA A 121 16.40 9.74 -8.89
CA ALA A 121 16.86 10.35 -10.13
C ALA A 121 17.26 9.27 -11.17
N GLY A 122 16.40 9.01 -12.17
CA GLY A 122 16.59 8.01 -13.23
C GLY A 122 15.79 6.70 -13.16
N THR A 123 14.86 6.52 -12.21
CA THR A 123 14.03 5.27 -12.09
C THR A 123 12.53 5.52 -12.22
N GLU A 124 12.16 6.43 -13.12
CA GLU A 124 10.77 6.77 -13.44
C GLU A 124 10.01 5.52 -13.93
N TYR A 125 8.89 5.19 -13.28
CA TYR A 125 8.05 4.04 -13.66
C TYR A 125 7.16 4.34 -14.87
N VAL A 126 6.88 5.62 -15.11
CA VAL A 126 6.10 6.12 -16.24
C VAL A 126 7.11 6.79 -17.16
N LYS A 127 7.38 6.21 -18.32
CA LYS A 127 8.25 6.87 -19.30
C LYS A 127 7.49 8.07 -19.87
N ASP A 128 8.16 9.21 -20.02
CA ASP A 128 7.63 10.32 -20.81
C ASP A 128 7.33 9.78 -22.22
N GLU A 129 6.09 9.96 -22.67
CA GLU A 129 5.69 9.73 -24.07
C GLU A 129 6.23 10.84 -24.97
#